data_AF-A0A6T9F867-F1
#
_entry.id   AF-A0A6T9F867-F1
#
_cell.length_a   1.000
_cell.length_b   1.000
_cell.length_c   1.000
_cell.angle_alpha   90.00
_cell.angle_beta   90.00
_cell.angle_gamma   90.00
#
_symmetry.space_group_name_H-M   'P 1'
#
loop_
_entity.id
_entity.type
_entity.pdbx_description
1 polymer ?
#
loop_
_entity_poly.entity_id
_entity_poly.type
_entity_poly.pdbx_seq_one_letter_code
_entity_poly.pdbx_strand_id
1 'polypeptide(L)'
;VTWDGKEILQEMPSEFFIKGFVNVSFHDPAKKDLIDPGQGALPLRTVTARLPKIVDLTVNRWSKHIDAIIRMRQLAEGQDGHCGNFNLDASDDTKALIL
;
A
#
# COMPACT_ATOMS: atom_id res chain seq x y z
N VAL A 1 1.02 5.87 12.14
CA VAL A 1 0.33 6.06 10.85
C VAL A 1 -0.82 7.03 11.12
N THR A 2 -1.33 7.81 10.15
CA THR A 2 -2.44 8.73 10.42
C THR A 2 -3.63 8.47 9.50
N TRP A 3 -4.84 8.67 10.02
CA TRP A 3 -6.09 8.68 9.28
C TRP A 3 -6.85 9.97 9.61
N ASP A 4 -7.17 10.77 8.60
CA ASP A 4 -7.81 12.10 8.76
C ASP A 4 -7.12 12.99 9.81
N GLY A 5 -5.78 13.00 9.78
CA GLY A 5 -4.94 13.77 10.72
C GLY A 5 -4.84 13.17 12.14
N LYS A 6 -5.58 12.10 12.46
CA LYS A 6 -5.49 11.41 13.75
C LYS A 6 -4.54 10.22 13.69
N GLU A 7 -3.69 10.08 14.71
CA GLU A 7 -2.81 8.91 14.81
C GLU A 7 -3.59 7.60 14.99
N ILE A 8 -3.25 6.64 14.15
CA ILE A 8 -3.68 5.24 14.21
C ILE A 8 -2.44 4.34 14.29
N LEU A 9 -2.63 3.10 14.76
CA LEU A 9 -1.59 2.08 14.86
C LEU A 9 -0.40 2.52 15.75
N GLN A 10 -0.70 2.93 16.99
CA GLN A 10 0.30 3.51 17.90
C GLN A 10 1.25 2.47 18.50
N GLU A 11 0.83 1.22 18.58
CA GLU A 11 1.60 0.11 19.15
C GLU A 11 1.77 -1.02 18.13
N MET A 12 2.72 -1.92 18.36
CA MET A 12 2.91 -3.10 17.51
C MET A 12 2.74 -4.38 18.34
N PRO A 13 1.89 -5.33 17.90
CA PRO A 13 0.97 -5.24 16.77
C PRO A 13 -0.24 -4.35 17.07
N SER A 14 -0.86 -3.77 16.05
CA SER A 14 -2.14 -3.05 16.19
C SER A 14 -2.96 -3.03 14.91
N GLU A 15 -4.25 -2.74 15.04
CA GLU A 15 -5.20 -2.66 13.94
C GLU A 15 -6.04 -1.38 14.01
N PHE A 16 -6.50 -0.93 12.86
CA PHE A 16 -7.46 0.16 12.70
C PHE A 16 -8.53 -0.26 11.70
N PHE A 17 -9.79 -0.08 12.08
CA PHE A 17 -10.92 -0.56 11.29
C PHE A 17 -12.05 0.46 11.25
N ILE A 18 -12.52 0.77 10.04
CA ILE A 18 -13.80 1.45 9.79
C ILE A 18 -14.69 0.45 9.05
N LYS A 19 -15.81 0.10 9.70
CA LYS A 19 -16.73 -0.92 9.19
C LYS A 19 -17.18 -0.62 7.76
N GLY A 20 -16.90 -1.57 6.86
CA GLY A 20 -17.30 -1.49 5.46
C GLY A 20 -16.43 -0.56 4.61
N PHE A 21 -15.33 -0.01 5.15
CA PHE A 21 -14.54 0.98 4.44
C PHE A 21 -13.05 0.65 4.43
N VAL A 22 -12.40 0.62 5.59
CA VAL A 22 -10.95 0.38 5.67
C VAL A 22 -10.61 -0.60 6.79
N ASN A 23 -9.65 -1.46 6.52
CA ASN A 23 -8.98 -2.29 7.53
C ASN A 23 -7.47 -2.12 7.35
N VAL A 24 -6.77 -1.68 8.41
CA VAL A 24 -5.33 -1.47 8.41
C VAL A 24 -4.70 -2.24 9.56
N SER A 25 -3.61 -2.95 9.30
CA SER A 25 -2.84 -3.70 10.29
C SER A 25 -1.39 -3.26 10.31
N PHE A 26 -0.80 -3.20 11.51
CA PHE A 26 0.62 -2.96 11.74
C PHE A 26 1.24 -4.14 12.47
N HIS A 27 2.21 -4.79 11.84
CA HIS A 27 2.73 -6.07 12.30
C HIS A 27 4.18 -6.32 11.84
N ASP A 28 4.82 -7.33 12.45
CA ASP A 28 6.03 -7.94 11.90
C ASP A 28 5.70 -8.63 10.57
N PRO A 29 6.58 -8.56 9.55
CA PRO A 29 6.30 -9.12 8.23
C PRO A 29 6.12 -10.65 8.30
N ALA A 30 5.07 -11.17 7.65
CA ALA A 30 5.11 -12.54 7.19
C ALA A 30 5.91 -12.60 5.88
N LYS A 31 6.46 -13.77 5.52
CA LYS A 31 7.20 -13.94 4.25
C LYS A 31 6.42 -13.47 3.01
N LYS A 32 5.08 -13.58 3.04
CA LYS A 32 4.17 -13.13 1.98
C LYS A 32 4.06 -11.61 1.84
N ASP A 33 4.43 -10.86 2.88
CA ASP A 33 4.31 -9.41 2.94
C ASP A 33 5.63 -8.72 2.57
N LEU A 34 6.71 -9.48 2.35
CA LEU A 34 7.98 -8.98 1.86
C LEU A 34 7.85 -8.60 0.38
N ILE A 35 8.02 -7.32 0.10
CA ILE A 35 8.04 -6.78 -1.26
C ILE A 35 9.37 -7.11 -1.94
N ASP A 36 10.48 -6.93 -1.21
CA ASP A 36 11.82 -7.34 -1.64
C ASP A 36 12.32 -8.53 -0.79
N PRO A 37 12.28 -9.77 -1.32
CA PRO A 37 12.77 -10.95 -0.62
C PRO A 37 14.27 -10.87 -0.27
N GLY A 38 15.06 -10.09 -1.01
CA GLY A 38 16.50 -9.93 -0.78
C GLY A 38 16.83 -9.24 0.54
N GLN A 39 15.88 -8.53 1.14
CA GLN A 39 16.06 -7.79 2.39
C GLN A 39 15.49 -8.49 3.63
N GLY A 40 15.00 -9.74 3.49
CA GLY A 40 14.29 -10.45 4.56
C GLY A 40 15.08 -10.74 5.86
N ALA A 41 16.38 -10.47 5.89
CA ALA A 41 17.22 -10.61 7.08
C ALA A 41 17.28 -9.33 7.94
N LEU A 42 16.77 -8.19 7.44
CA LEU A 42 16.77 -6.93 8.17
C LEU A 42 15.49 -6.77 9.00
N PRO A 43 15.54 -6.07 10.16
CA PRO A 43 14.34 -5.71 10.90
C PRO A 43 13.39 -4.89 10.02
N LEU A 44 12.18 -5.37 9.88
CA LEU A 44 11.16 -4.77 9.02
C LEU A 44 9.86 -4.60 9.80
N ARG A 45 9.19 -3.48 9.56
CA ARG A 45 7.85 -3.22 10.08
C ARG A 45 6.89 -3.09 8.90
N THR A 46 5.74 -3.74 8.97
CA THR A 46 4.81 -3.79 7.84
C THR A 46 3.48 -3.16 8.20
N VAL A 47 2.98 -2.30 7.31
CA VAL A 47 1.59 -1.85 7.31
C VAL A 47 0.90 -2.51 6.12
N THR A 48 -0.22 -3.19 6.38
CA THR A 48 -1.13 -3.66 5.34
C THR A 48 -2.46 -2.94 5.46
N ALA A 49 -3.06 -2.55 4.34
CA ALA A 49 -4.38 -1.93 4.32
C ALA A 49 -5.25 -2.54 3.22
N ARG A 50 -6.49 -2.87 3.56
CA ARG A 50 -7.56 -3.12 2.60
C ARG A 50 -8.45 -1.90 2.53
N LEU A 51 -8.52 -1.33 1.34
CA LEU A 51 -9.26 -0.12 1.02
C LEU A 51 -10.47 -0.46 0.15
N PRO A 52 -11.40 0.49 -0.07
CA PRO A 52 -12.51 0.29 -0.98
C PRO A 52 -12.06 -0.12 -2.38
N LYS A 53 -12.99 -0.69 -3.16
CA LYS A 53 -12.76 -1.13 -4.55
C LYS A 53 -11.66 -2.18 -4.74
N ILE A 54 -11.42 -3.03 -3.73
CA ILE A 54 -10.47 -4.14 -3.81
C ILE A 54 -9.05 -3.61 -4.05
N VAL A 55 -8.68 -2.56 -3.31
CA VAL A 55 -7.33 -2.01 -3.30
C VAL A 55 -6.62 -2.51 -2.04
N ASP A 56 -5.57 -3.29 -2.24
CA ASP A 56 -4.69 -3.77 -1.17
C ASP A 56 -3.37 -2.99 -1.23
N LEU A 57 -3.02 -2.35 -0.12
CA LEU A 57 -1.74 -1.66 0.06
C LEU A 57 -0.87 -2.45 1.03
N THR A 58 0.39 -2.67 0.64
CA THR A 58 1.43 -3.15 1.55
C THR A 58 2.56 -2.14 1.57
N VAL A 59 2.96 -1.72 2.76
CA VAL A 59 4.11 -0.85 2.98
C VAL A 59 5.09 -1.57 3.90
N ASN A 60 6.27 -1.87 3.36
CA ASN A 60 7.41 -2.34 4.13
C ASN A 60 8.24 -1.11 4.53
N ARG A 61 8.29 -0.84 5.84
CA ARG A 61 9.07 0.28 6.39
C ARG A 61 10.39 -0.24 6.96
N TRP A 62 11.45 0.02 6.22
CA TRP A 62 12.82 -0.24 6.62
C TRP A 62 13.37 0.93 7.44
N SER A 63 14.59 0.78 7.96
CA SER A 63 15.25 1.83 8.74
C SER A 63 15.60 3.08 7.90
N LYS A 64 15.78 2.93 6.59
CA LYS A 64 16.27 4.01 5.70
C LYS A 64 15.35 4.33 4.52
N HIS A 65 14.40 3.47 4.21
CA HIS A 65 13.53 3.61 3.04
C HIS A 65 12.20 2.91 3.27
N ILE A 66 11.30 3.05 2.31
CA ILE A 66 10.05 2.31 2.25
C ILE A 66 9.98 1.59 0.91
N ASP A 67 9.40 0.40 0.93
CA ASP A 67 8.86 -0.22 -0.27
C ASP A 67 7.34 -0.22 -0.15
N ALA A 68 6.65 0.13 -1.21
CA ALA A 68 5.19 0.16 -1.26
C ALA A 68 4.71 -0.55 -2.51
N ILE A 69 3.70 -1.39 -2.34
CA ILE A 69 3.00 -2.02 -3.47
C ILE A 69 1.50 -1.82 -3.30
N ILE A 70 0.88 -1.39 -4.39
CA ILE A 70 -0.58 -1.28 -4.53
C ILE A 70 -1.01 -2.42 -5.44
N ARG A 71 -1.93 -3.25 -4.96
CA ARG A 71 -2.60 -4.28 -5.75
C ARG A 71 -4.05 -3.90 -5.90
N MET A 72 -4.51 -3.81 -7.13
CA MET A 72 -5.87 -3.39 -7.45
C MET A 72 -6.32 -4.03 -8.76
N ARG A 73 -7.61 -3.87 -9.08
CA ARG A 73 -8.17 -4.20 -10.38
C ARG A 73 -8.32 -2.93 -11.20
N GLN A 74 -8.30 -3.05 -12.52
CA GLN A 74 -8.64 -1.96 -13.42
C GLN A 74 -10.08 -1.51 -13.11
N LEU A 75 -10.26 -0.20 -12.90
CA LEU A 75 -11.56 0.39 -12.58
C LEU A 75 -12.32 0.74 -13.87
N ALA A 76 -13.63 0.50 -13.88
CA ALA A 76 -14.48 0.78 -15.05
C ALA A 76 -14.55 2.29 -15.37
N GLU A 77 -14.55 3.12 -14.33
CA GLU A 77 -14.46 4.58 -14.41
C GLU A 77 -13.05 5.10 -14.77
N GLY A 78 -12.08 4.21 -14.97
CA GLY A 78 -10.67 4.55 -15.15
C GLY A 78 -9.93 4.80 -13.82
N GLN A 79 -8.62 4.87 -13.92
CA GLN A 79 -7.70 5.26 -12.86
C GLN A 79 -6.51 5.96 -13.50
N ASP A 80 -5.80 6.79 -12.75
CA ASP A 80 -4.56 7.42 -13.21
C ASP A 80 -3.74 7.89 -12.01
N GLY A 81 -2.45 8.16 -12.22
CA GLY A 81 -1.55 8.69 -11.22
C GLY A 81 -0.09 8.35 -11.51
N HIS A 82 0.76 8.42 -10.47
CA HIS A 82 2.19 8.11 -10.62
C HIS A 82 2.53 6.70 -11.09
N CYS A 83 1.58 5.75 -10.97
CA CYS A 83 1.72 4.39 -11.46
C CYS A 83 1.07 4.15 -12.83
N GLY A 84 0.60 5.22 -13.50
CA GLY A 84 -0.09 5.12 -14.77
C GLY A 84 -1.60 4.88 -14.64
N ASN A 85 -2.25 4.73 -15.79
CA ASN A 85 -3.71 4.63 -15.88
C ASN A 85 -4.25 3.19 -15.87
N PHE A 86 -3.35 2.21 -15.89
CA PHE A 86 -3.65 0.78 -15.83
C PHE A 86 -4.58 0.27 -16.95
N ASN A 87 -4.47 0.84 -18.15
CA ASN A 87 -5.24 0.45 -19.34
C ASN A 87 -4.57 -0.65 -20.21
N LEU A 88 -3.44 -1.21 -19.73
CA LEU A 88 -2.57 -2.16 -20.45
C LEU A 88 -1.72 -1.57 -21.58
N ASP A 89 -1.71 -0.25 -21.75
CA ASP A 89 -0.87 0.47 -22.69
C ASP A 89 0.15 1.34 -21.94
N ALA A 90 1.37 0.81 -21.77
CA ALA A 90 2.43 1.56 -21.09
C ALA A 90 2.95 2.77 -21.89
N SER A 91 2.53 2.98 -23.14
CA SER A 91 3.01 4.09 -23.97
C SER A 91 2.42 5.44 -23.57
N ASP A 92 1.28 5.44 -22.87
CA ASP A 92 0.62 6.64 -22.36
C ASP A 92 0.82 6.87 -20.85
N ASP A 93 1.51 5.97 -20.15
CA ASP A 93 1.93 6.10 -18.75
C ASP A 93 3.10 7.09 -18.60
N THR A 94 2.88 8.36 -18.95
CA THR A 94 3.91 9.40 -18.97
C THR A 94 3.66 10.49 -17.94
N LYS A 95 4.73 11.11 -17.42
CA LYS A 95 4.64 12.22 -16.46
C LYS A 95 3.80 13.41 -16.96
N ALA A 96 3.75 13.63 -18.27
CA ALA A 96 3.00 14.73 -18.86
C ALA A 96 1.49 14.49 -18.89
N LEU A 97 1.07 13.22 -18.75
CA LEU A 97 -0.32 12.80 -18.80
C LEU A 97 -0.93 12.54 -17.42
N ILE A 98 -0.10 12.48 -16.37
CA ILE A 98 -0.56 12.42 -14.99
C ILE A 98 -1.31 13.71 -14.66
N LEU A 99 -2.61 13.59 -14.38
CA LEU A 99 -3.50 14.68 -13.94
C LEU A 99 -3.08 15.33 -12.61
#